data_AF-A0A838KVP9-F1
#
_entry.id   AF-A0A838KVP9-F1
#
_cell.length_a   1.000
_cell.length_b   1.000
_cell.length_c   1.000
_cell.angle_alpha   90.00
_cell.angle_beta   90.00
_cell.angle_gamma   90.00
#
_symmetry.space_group_name_H-M   'P 1'
#
loop_
_entity.id
_entity.type
_entity.pdbx_description
1 polymer ?
#
loop_
_entity_poly.entity_id
_entity_poly.type
_entity_poly.pdbx_seq_one_letter_code
_entity_poly.pdbx_strand_id
1 'polypeptide(L)'
;MYRRRRLGALLVATLAVCMIYARSGSADSPSAIYTVASGDTLWEVATENYPPSEDPRVMIETIREENGLESYVIHPGQRLELPR
;
A
#
# COMPACT_ATOMS: atom_id res chain seq x y z
N MET A 1 56.92 -25.99 -8.13
CA MET A 1 55.89 -26.43 -7.16
C MET A 1 55.24 -25.21 -6.51
N TYR A 2 53.91 -25.23 -6.41
CA TYR A 2 53.00 -24.41 -5.59
C TYR A 2 52.66 -22.95 -6.00
N ARG A 3 51.51 -22.85 -6.67
CA ARG A 3 50.69 -21.68 -7.02
C ARG A 3 50.04 -21.12 -5.74
N ARG A 4 50.30 -19.86 -5.37
CA ARG A 4 49.69 -19.16 -4.21
C ARG A 4 49.29 -17.75 -4.66
N ARG A 5 48.10 -17.19 -4.42
CA ARG A 5 46.87 -17.56 -3.73
C ARG A 5 45.81 -16.61 -4.29
N ARG A 6 44.85 -17.08 -5.10
CA ARG A 6 43.61 -16.32 -5.35
C ARG A 6 42.67 -16.63 -4.19
N LEU A 7 42.89 -15.99 -3.06
CA LEU A 7 42.11 -16.19 -1.82
C LEU A 7 41.55 -14.86 -1.27
N GLY A 8 41.26 -13.89 -2.16
CA GLY A 8 40.63 -12.61 -1.77
C GLY A 8 39.17 -12.47 -2.20
N ALA A 9 38.63 -13.39 -3.00
CA ALA A 9 37.37 -13.18 -3.73
C ALA A 9 36.20 -14.05 -3.28
N LEU A 10 36.30 -14.73 -2.12
CA LEU A 10 35.26 -15.66 -1.64
C LEU A 10 34.53 -15.22 -0.37
N LEU A 11 34.88 -14.07 0.22
CA LEU A 11 34.16 -13.52 1.37
C LEU A 11 33.20 -12.37 1.02
N VAL A 12 33.31 -11.78 -0.18
CA VAL A 12 32.41 -10.70 -0.63
C VAL A 12 31.13 -11.26 -1.29
N ALA A 13 31.13 -12.53 -1.70
CA ALA A 13 30.07 -13.11 -2.51
C ALA A 13 28.88 -13.70 -1.72
N THR A 14 28.95 -13.83 -0.39
CA THR A 14 27.87 -14.43 0.42
C THR A 14 26.93 -13.43 1.07
N LEU A 15 27.31 -12.15 1.23
CA LEU A 15 26.45 -11.14 1.85
C LEU A 15 25.43 -10.51 0.89
N ALA A 16 25.64 -10.59 -0.42
CA ALA A 16 24.71 -10.04 -1.41
C ALA A 16 23.46 -10.92 -1.64
N VAL A 17 23.48 -12.18 -1.20
CA VAL A 17 22.40 -13.14 -1.49
C VAL A 17 21.22 -12.99 -0.52
N CYS A 18 21.41 -12.50 0.71
CA CYS A 18 20.30 -12.31 1.66
C CYS A 18 19.46 -11.06 1.42
N MET A 19 19.95 -10.07 0.65
CA MET A 19 19.23 -8.81 0.45
C MET A 19 18.12 -8.91 -0.61
N ILE A 20 18.12 -9.99 -1.42
CA ILE A 20 17.11 -10.23 -2.47
C ILE A 20 15.87 -10.94 -1.91
N TYR A 21 15.98 -11.67 -0.80
CA TYR A 21 14.84 -12.40 -0.20
C TYR A 21 14.00 -11.57 0.77
N ALA A 22 14.43 -10.35 1.12
CA ALA A 22 13.71 -9.48 2.05
C ALA A 22 12.73 -8.53 1.34
N ARG A 23 12.42 -8.76 0.06
CA ARG A 23 11.28 -8.10 -0.58
C ARG A 23 10.04 -8.95 -0.32
N SER A 24 9.61 -8.94 0.94
CA SER A 24 8.25 -9.31 1.31
C SER A 24 7.34 -8.38 0.52
N GLY A 25 6.89 -8.83 -0.64
CA GLY A 25 5.84 -8.14 -1.37
C GLY A 25 4.62 -8.18 -0.46
N SER A 26 4.28 -7.02 0.11
CA SER A 26 2.90 -6.77 0.51
C SER A 26 2.08 -7.09 -0.73
N ALA A 27 1.38 -8.21 -0.70
CA ALA A 27 0.40 -8.50 -1.72
C ALA A 27 -0.65 -7.39 -1.55
N ASP A 28 -0.58 -6.39 -2.41
CA ASP A 28 -1.53 -5.28 -2.44
C ASP A 28 -2.91 -5.93 -2.61
N SER A 29 -3.72 -5.91 -1.54
CA SER A 29 -5.11 -6.33 -1.63
C SER A 29 -5.75 -5.51 -2.74
N PRO A 30 -6.48 -6.11 -3.69
CA PRO A 30 -7.06 -5.35 -4.78
C PRO A 30 -7.98 -4.26 -4.21
N SER A 31 -7.55 -3.00 -4.34
CA SER A 31 -8.35 -1.84 -3.95
C SER A 31 -9.54 -1.71 -4.90
N ALA A 32 -10.69 -1.34 -4.36
CA ALA A 32 -11.87 -1.02 -5.17
C ALA A 32 -11.81 0.45 -5.58
N ILE A 33 -12.22 0.78 -6.80
CA ILE A 33 -12.32 2.18 -7.22
C ILE A 33 -13.78 2.63 -7.10
N TYR A 34 -14.00 3.68 -6.33
CA TYR A 34 -15.29 4.36 -6.21
C TYR A 34 -15.25 5.69 -6.96
N THR A 35 -16.35 6.04 -7.64
CA THR A 35 -16.49 7.36 -8.29
C THR A 35 -17.54 8.15 -7.52
N VAL A 36 -17.12 9.25 -6.93
CA VAL A 36 -17.95 10.11 -6.09
C VAL A 36 -19.13 10.66 -6.91
N ALA A 37 -20.34 10.49 -6.42
CA ALA A 37 -21.56 11.06 -6.96
C ALA A 37 -21.90 12.41 -6.29
N SER A 38 -22.88 13.10 -6.87
CA SER A 38 -23.34 14.37 -6.33
C SER A 38 -24.10 14.18 -5.02
N GLY A 39 -23.55 14.75 -3.94
CA GLY A 39 -24.15 14.68 -2.60
C GLY A 39 -23.42 13.75 -1.64
N ASP A 40 -22.52 12.91 -2.15
CA ASP A 40 -21.77 11.96 -1.35
C ASP A 40 -20.91 12.64 -0.30
N THR A 41 -20.71 11.91 0.79
CA THR A 41 -19.75 12.26 1.84
C THR A 41 -18.78 11.10 2.05
N LEU A 42 -17.57 11.38 2.55
CA LEU A 42 -16.63 10.32 2.92
C LEU A 42 -17.23 9.34 3.94
N TRP A 43 -18.12 9.82 4.80
CA TRP A 43 -18.84 8.99 5.76
C TRP A 43 -19.72 7.96 5.07
N GLU A 44 -20.58 8.40 4.15
CA GLU A 44 -21.48 7.52 3.39
C GLU A 44 -20.68 6.50 2.57
N VAL A 45 -19.65 6.96 1.85
CA VAL A 45 -18.73 6.10 1.10
C VAL A 45 -18.12 5.04 2.01
N ALA A 46 -17.64 5.40 3.20
CA ALA A 46 -17.08 4.43 4.14
C ALA A 46 -18.14 3.44 4.66
N THR A 47 -19.32 3.92 5.08
CA THR A 47 -20.35 3.04 5.64
C THR A 47 -21.00 2.11 4.61
N GLU A 48 -21.04 2.49 3.34
CA GLU A 48 -21.65 1.69 2.28
C GLU A 48 -20.68 0.68 1.67
N ASN A 49 -19.39 0.99 1.63
CA ASN A 49 -18.39 0.16 0.94
C ASN A 49 -17.60 -0.77 1.87
N TYR A 50 -17.76 -0.62 3.20
CA TYR A 50 -17.01 -1.39 4.20
C TYR A 50 -17.91 -2.19 5.13
N PRO A 51 -17.40 -3.27 5.74
CA PRO A 51 -18.16 -4.06 6.70
C PRO A 51 -18.60 -3.22 7.90
N PRO A 52 -19.82 -3.43 8.43
CA PRO A 52 -20.34 -2.69 9.58
C PRO A 52 -19.60 -2.99 10.90
N SER A 53 -18.68 -3.98 10.89
CA SER A 53 -17.80 -4.29 12.02
C SER A 53 -16.60 -3.34 12.14
N GLU A 54 -16.27 -2.59 11.07
CA GLU A 54 -15.18 -1.62 11.06
C GLU A 54 -15.66 -0.26 11.57
N ASP A 55 -14.79 0.53 12.22
CA ASP A 55 -15.12 1.92 12.58
C ASP A 55 -15.02 2.81 11.32
N PRO A 56 -16.12 3.46 10.89
CA PRO A 56 -16.10 4.32 9.70
C PRO A 56 -15.07 5.44 9.78
N ARG A 57 -14.72 5.91 10.98
CA ARG A 57 -13.71 6.97 11.16
C ARG A 57 -12.31 6.53 10.78
N VAL A 58 -11.95 5.28 11.11
CA VAL A 58 -10.67 4.70 10.69
C VAL A 58 -10.66 4.60 9.17
N MET A 59 -11.78 4.16 8.59
CA MET A 59 -11.84 3.96 7.16
C MET A 59 -11.82 5.25 6.34
N ILE A 60 -12.50 6.29 6.81
CA ILE A 60 -12.41 7.63 6.22
C ILE A 60 -10.95 8.11 6.20
N GLU A 61 -10.21 7.88 7.29
CA GLU A 61 -8.81 8.27 7.37
C GLU A 61 -7.94 7.46 6.40
N THR A 62 -8.16 6.15 6.32
CA THR A 62 -7.48 5.28 5.35
C THR A 62 -7.76 5.71 3.91
N ILE A 63 -9.01 6.00 3.56
CA ILE A 63 -9.38 6.54 2.25
C ILE A 63 -8.65 7.87 2.00
N ARG A 64 -8.61 8.76 2.99
CA ARG A 64 -7.97 10.07 2.88
C ARG A 64 -6.47 9.94 2.60
N GLU A 65 -5.78 9.10 3.37
CA GLU A 65 -4.34 8.91 3.27
C GLU A 65 -3.94 8.25 1.94
N GLU A 66 -4.59 7.15 1.58
CA GLU A 66 -4.27 6.40 0.36
C GLU A 66 -4.61 7.18 -0.93
N ASN A 67 -5.58 8.08 -0.87
CA ASN A 67 -5.91 8.97 -2.00
C ASN A 67 -5.17 10.31 -1.98
N GLY A 68 -4.28 10.54 -1.01
CA GLY A 68 -3.53 11.79 -0.90
C GLY A 68 -4.43 13.02 -0.69
N LEU A 69 -5.56 12.87 -0.01
CA LEU A 69 -6.49 13.98 0.24
C LEU A 69 -5.96 14.88 1.36
N GLU A 70 -5.78 16.16 1.05
CA GLU A 70 -5.35 17.17 2.03
C GLU A 70 -6.47 17.54 3.03
N SER A 71 -7.72 17.24 2.69
CA SER A 71 -8.89 17.51 3.53
C SER A 71 -9.94 16.39 3.38
N TYR A 72 -11.06 16.51 4.08
CA TYR A 72 -12.20 15.59 3.99
C TYR A 72 -13.21 15.97 2.89
N VAL A 73 -12.89 16.99 2.07
CA VAL A 73 -13.75 17.43 0.98
C VAL A 73 -13.52 16.54 -0.23
N ILE A 74 -14.61 16.02 -0.79
CA ILE A 74 -14.63 15.25 -2.03
C ILE A 74 -15.54 15.93 -3.06
N HIS A 75 -15.27 15.69 -4.34
CA HIS A 75 -16.02 16.31 -5.42
C HIS A 75 -16.66 15.27 -6.34
N PRO A 76 -17.86 15.53 -6.88
CA PRO A 76 -18.49 14.63 -7.84
C PRO A 76 -17.58 14.36 -9.05
N GLY A 77 -17.50 13.10 -9.47
CA GLY A 77 -16.60 12.61 -10.52
C GLY A 77 -15.18 12.28 -10.05
N GLN A 78 -14.83 12.57 -8.79
CA GLN A 78 -13.55 12.17 -8.21
C GLN A 78 -13.48 10.65 -8.06
N ARG A 79 -12.34 10.05 -8.41
CA ARG A 79 -12.09 8.62 -8.21
C ARG A 79 -11.35 8.43 -6.89
N LEU A 80 -11.90 7.59 -6.03
CA LEU A 80 -11.32 7.21 -4.75
C LEU A 80 -10.91 5.73 -4.80
N GLU A 81 -9.67 5.45 -4.45
CA GLU A 81 -9.20 4.13 -4.11
C GLU A 81 -9.72 3.76 -2.72
N LEU A 82 -10.38 2.62 -2.62
CA LEU A 82 -10.92 2.07 -1.40
C LEU A 82 -10.07 0.83 -1.02
N PRO A 83 -9.13 0.97 -0.07
CA PRO A 83 -8.31 -0.13 0.43
C PRO A 83 -9.19 -1.22 1.06
N ARG A 84 -8.76 -2.50 1.02
CA ARG A 84 -9.53 -3.67 1.45
C ARG A 84 -8.79 -4.48 2.51
#